data_AF-A0A2S2QCI8-F1
#
_entry.id   AF-A0A2S2QCI8-F1
#
_cell.length_a   1.000
_cell.length_b   1.000
_cell.length_c   1.000
_cell.angle_alpha   90.00
_cell.angle_beta   90.00
_cell.angle_gamma   90.00
#
_symmetry.space_group_name_H-M   'P 1'
#
loop_
_entity.id
_entity.type
_entity.pdbx_description
1 polymer ?
#
loop_
_entity_poly.entity_id
_entity_poly.type
_entity_poly.pdbx_seq_one_letter_code
_entity_poly.pdbx_strand_id
1 'polypeptide(L)'
;MNTLASCNEKFCMILMLLNSVSYSTKAKTIFIANEKSELDWWQTAVFYEIYPRSFKDSDKNAVGDIKGIEEKAEYLKEIGVDCVWLSPIFKSPMADFGFDISDFYQVDSIYGTNEDLISLQKKLKSLGIRIILDFVPNHTSDEHEWFKKSVQKIDPYTDYYVWRDAKIDQNGWNLPPNNWVRLLKCL
;
A
#
# COMPACT_ATOMS: atom_id res chain seq x y z
N MET A 1 15.36 -62.20 -70.93
CA MET A 1 16.44 -61.28 -71.38
C MET A 1 16.67 -60.26 -70.28
N ASN A 2 17.87 -60.30 -69.70
CA ASN A 2 18.64 -59.26 -68.98
C ASN A 2 17.97 -58.55 -67.78
N THR A 3 18.27 -58.90 -66.51
CA THR A 3 19.44 -58.57 -65.63
C THR A 3 19.48 -57.13 -65.10
N LEU A 4 19.90 -57.03 -63.82
CA LEU A 4 20.26 -55.85 -62.99
C LEU A 4 19.10 -55.35 -62.08
N ALA A 5 19.25 -55.04 -60.80
CA ALA A 5 20.35 -55.03 -59.82
C ALA A 5 19.65 -54.67 -58.48
N SER A 6 19.68 -55.48 -57.42
CA SER A 6 20.71 -55.42 -56.35
C SER A 6 21.39 -54.05 -56.21
N CYS A 7 21.30 -53.45 -55.03
CA CYS A 7 22.00 -52.23 -54.58
C CYS A 7 21.25 -50.91 -54.77
N ASN A 8 20.58 -50.41 -53.70
CA ASN A 8 20.93 -49.10 -53.12
C ASN A 8 20.12 -48.71 -51.87
N GLU A 9 20.12 -49.54 -50.81
CA GLU A 9 19.86 -49.04 -49.45
C GLU A 9 20.89 -47.97 -49.01
N LYS A 10 21.99 -47.82 -49.75
CA LYS A 10 23.01 -46.78 -49.55
C LYS A 10 22.59 -45.38 -50.02
N PHE A 11 21.45 -45.21 -50.70
CA PHE A 11 21.04 -43.89 -51.20
C PHE A 11 20.28 -43.04 -50.17
N CYS A 12 19.65 -43.65 -49.16
CA CYS A 12 18.92 -42.89 -48.13
C CYS A 12 19.82 -42.32 -47.01
N MET A 13 21.01 -42.89 -46.77
CA MET A 13 21.90 -42.41 -45.71
C MET A 13 22.77 -41.21 -46.09
N ILE A 14 22.98 -40.95 -47.40
CA ILE A 14 23.84 -39.85 -47.85
C ILE A 14 23.07 -38.51 -47.93
N LEU A 15 21.73 -38.53 -48.01
CA LEU A 15 20.93 -37.31 -47.99
C LEU A 15 20.72 -36.72 -46.58
N MET A 16 21.04 -37.46 -45.51
CA MET A 16 20.91 -36.98 -44.13
C MET A 16 22.18 -36.29 -43.59
N LEU A 17 23.32 -36.37 -44.29
CA LEU A 17 24.60 -35.82 -43.81
C LEU A 17 25.04 -34.53 -44.50
N LEU A 18 24.29 -34.01 -45.49
CA LEU A 18 24.64 -32.76 -46.19
C LEU A 18 23.76 -31.55 -45.82
N ASN A 19 22.84 -31.68 -44.86
CA ASN A 19 22.10 -30.54 -44.30
C ASN A 19 22.65 -30.07 -42.94
N SER A 20 23.84 -30.54 -42.53
CA SER A 20 24.47 -30.15 -41.25
C SER A 20 25.44 -28.97 -41.36
N VAL A 21 25.58 -28.35 -42.53
CA VAL A 21 26.47 -27.18 -42.71
C VAL A 21 25.68 -26.08 -43.41
N SER A 22 25.53 -24.95 -42.72
CA SER A 22 24.87 -23.69 -43.17
C SER A 22 23.44 -23.44 -42.69
N TYR A 23 23.20 -23.59 -41.38
CA TYR A 23 22.31 -22.65 -40.67
C TYR A 23 23.09 -21.99 -39.53
N SER A 24 24.14 -21.29 -39.94
CA SER A 24 24.85 -20.35 -39.08
C SER A 24 24.19 -18.97 -39.20
N THR A 25 23.84 -18.41 -38.04
CA THR A 25 23.58 -16.99 -37.78
C THR A 25 22.41 -16.32 -38.49
N LYS A 26 21.25 -16.35 -37.83
CA LYS A 26 20.61 -15.15 -37.27
C LYS A 26 19.48 -15.61 -36.35
N ALA A 27 19.85 -16.09 -35.16
CA ALA A 27 18.95 -15.94 -34.03
C ALA A 27 18.71 -14.43 -33.90
N LYS A 28 17.56 -13.96 -34.41
CA LYS A 28 17.06 -12.64 -34.10
C LYS A 28 16.83 -12.67 -32.60
N THR A 29 17.77 -12.15 -31.84
CA THR A 29 17.50 -11.71 -30.47
C THR A 29 16.31 -10.79 -30.60
N ILE A 30 15.12 -11.30 -30.27
CA ILE A 30 13.96 -10.47 -30.07
C ILE A 30 14.31 -9.72 -28.80
N PHE A 31 14.93 -8.55 -28.97
CA PHE A 31 14.77 -7.50 -28.01
C PHE A 31 13.27 -7.25 -28.00
N ILE A 32 12.57 -7.84 -27.04
CA ILE A 32 11.30 -7.27 -26.60
C ILE A 32 11.72 -5.90 -26.10
N ALA A 33 11.65 -4.92 -27.00
CA ALA A 33 11.59 -3.54 -26.61
C ALA A 33 10.45 -3.53 -25.60
N ASN A 34 10.79 -3.22 -24.35
CA ASN A 34 9.81 -2.98 -23.31
C ASN A 34 9.02 -1.77 -23.81
N GLU A 35 7.97 -2.00 -24.59
CA GLU A 35 6.96 -1.00 -24.86
C GLU A 35 6.56 -0.52 -23.48
N LYS A 36 6.94 0.74 -23.20
CA LYS A 36 6.59 1.42 -21.97
C LYS A 36 5.08 1.21 -21.83
N SER A 37 4.65 0.45 -20.82
CA SER A 37 3.23 0.13 -20.67
C SER A 37 2.44 1.42 -20.80
N GLU A 38 1.44 1.46 -21.67
CA GLU A 38 0.58 2.65 -21.78
C GLU A 38 -0.10 2.98 -20.45
N LEU A 39 -0.17 1.98 -19.55
CA LEU A 39 -0.70 2.08 -18.21
C LEU A 39 0.37 2.57 -17.22
N ASP A 40 -0.03 3.53 -16.38
CA ASP A 40 0.71 3.97 -15.20
C ASP A 40 0.84 2.84 -14.18
N TRP A 41 1.85 2.94 -13.30
CA TRP A 41 2.15 1.90 -12.31
C TRP A 41 0.95 1.51 -11.43
N TRP A 42 0.10 2.46 -11.04
CA TRP A 42 -1.03 2.23 -10.14
C TRP A 42 -2.20 1.51 -10.83
N GLN A 43 -2.24 1.50 -12.16
CA GLN A 43 -3.26 0.80 -12.94
C GLN A 43 -3.00 -0.70 -13.02
N THR A 44 -1.75 -1.12 -12.79
CA THR A 44 -1.34 -2.53 -12.87
C THR A 44 -0.79 -3.07 -11.55
N ALA A 45 -0.63 -2.23 -10.52
CA ALA A 45 -0.03 -2.59 -9.26
C ALA A 45 -0.90 -3.53 -8.42
N VAL A 46 -0.27 -4.50 -7.78
CA VAL A 46 -0.87 -5.26 -6.67
C VAL A 46 -0.72 -4.44 -5.38
N PHE A 47 -1.85 -3.94 -4.89
CA PHE A 47 -1.94 -3.25 -3.60
C PHE A 47 -2.15 -4.25 -2.46
N TYR A 48 -1.42 -4.03 -1.36
CA TYR A 48 -1.57 -4.79 -0.13
C TYR A 48 -1.81 -3.84 1.03
N GLU A 49 -3.04 -3.85 1.56
CA GLU A 49 -3.39 -3.07 2.74
C GLU A 49 -2.86 -3.77 4.00
N ILE A 50 -2.16 -3.02 4.83
CA ILE A 50 -1.64 -3.48 6.12
C ILE A 50 -2.31 -2.66 7.21
N TYR A 51 -3.00 -3.37 8.11
CA TYR A 51 -3.41 -2.85 9.40
C TYR A 51 -2.25 -3.00 10.40
N PRO A 52 -1.50 -1.93 10.74
CA PRO A 52 -0.18 -2.05 11.37
C PRO A 52 -0.23 -2.77 12.72
N ARG A 53 -1.23 -2.44 13.53
CA ARG A 53 -1.43 -2.97 14.89
C ARG A 53 -1.51 -4.49 14.97
N SER A 54 -1.90 -5.17 13.88
CA SER A 54 -2.12 -6.62 13.88
C SER A 54 -1.25 -7.37 12.88
N PHE A 55 -0.31 -6.69 12.21
CA PHE A 55 0.50 -7.33 11.18
C PHE A 55 1.69 -8.11 11.76
N LYS A 56 2.61 -7.41 12.43
CA LYS A 56 3.79 -8.03 13.04
C LYS A 56 4.36 -7.16 14.15
N ASP A 57 4.45 -7.72 15.35
CA ASP A 57 5.10 -7.14 16.53
C ASP A 57 6.61 -7.48 16.49
N SER A 58 7.48 -6.47 16.60
CA SER A 58 8.94 -6.62 16.61
C SER A 58 9.56 -6.54 18.01
N ASP A 59 8.91 -5.91 18.98
CA ASP A 59 9.46 -5.60 20.31
C ASP A 59 8.85 -6.44 21.45
N LYS A 60 7.87 -7.30 21.13
CA LYS A 60 7.16 -8.22 22.02
C LYS A 60 6.18 -7.52 22.96
N ASN A 61 5.64 -6.36 22.58
CA ASN A 61 4.61 -5.65 23.33
C ASN A 61 3.16 -6.06 22.97
N ALA A 62 2.99 -7.06 22.08
CA ALA A 62 1.73 -7.58 21.55
C ALA A 62 0.98 -6.63 20.59
N VAL A 63 1.64 -5.58 20.11
CA VAL A 63 1.14 -4.65 19.11
C VAL A 63 2.06 -4.66 17.90
N GLY A 64 1.49 -4.81 16.71
CA GLY A 64 2.26 -4.69 15.48
C GLY A 64 2.77 -3.27 15.26
N ASP A 65 4.00 -3.15 14.74
CA ASP A 65 4.75 -1.90 14.66
C ASP A 65 5.44 -1.75 13.28
N ILE A 66 5.98 -0.57 13.01
CA ILE A 66 6.60 -0.24 11.71
C ILE A 66 7.83 -1.11 11.43
N LYS A 67 8.62 -1.45 12.46
CA LYS A 67 9.79 -2.32 12.30
C LYS A 67 9.39 -3.75 11.98
N GLY A 68 8.29 -4.24 12.55
CA GLY A 68 7.73 -5.54 12.21
C GLY A 68 7.25 -5.60 10.75
N ILE A 69 6.73 -4.50 10.20
CA ILE A 69 6.45 -4.40 8.77
C ILE A 69 7.76 -4.44 7.97
N GLU A 70 8.78 -3.69 8.41
CA GLU A 70 10.10 -3.66 7.76
C GLU A 70 10.76 -5.06 7.73
N GLU A 71 10.68 -5.84 8.82
CA GLU A 71 11.14 -7.24 8.92
C GLU A 71 10.46 -8.18 7.91
N LYS A 72 9.29 -7.80 7.39
CA LYS A 72 8.51 -8.57 6.42
C LYS A 72 8.56 -8.02 5.00
N ALA A 73 9.38 -7.00 4.75
CA ALA A 73 9.50 -6.38 3.43
C ALA A 73 9.88 -7.39 2.33
N GLU A 74 10.79 -8.33 2.62
CA GLU A 74 11.16 -9.41 1.70
C GLU A 74 9.99 -10.35 1.38
N TYR A 75 9.17 -10.68 2.39
CA TYR A 75 7.97 -11.49 2.18
C TYR A 75 6.97 -10.78 1.27
N LEU A 76 6.74 -9.48 1.48
CA LEU A 76 5.87 -8.67 0.62
C LEU A 76 6.37 -8.68 -0.83
N LYS A 77 7.69 -8.65 -1.03
CA LYS A 77 8.29 -8.79 -2.37
C LYS A 77 8.07 -10.18 -2.96
N GLU A 78 8.27 -11.23 -2.17
CA GLU A 78 8.13 -12.64 -2.58
C GLU A 78 6.71 -12.93 -3.10
N ILE A 79 5.68 -12.41 -2.44
CA ILE A 79 4.29 -12.61 -2.85
C ILE A 79 3.84 -11.67 -3.99
N GLY A 80 4.73 -10.83 -4.51
CA GLY A 80 4.47 -9.97 -5.67
C GLY A 80 3.73 -8.66 -5.37
N VAL A 81 3.84 -8.11 -4.15
CA VAL A 81 3.27 -6.78 -3.84
C VAL A 81 4.06 -5.68 -4.56
N ASP A 82 3.35 -4.78 -5.21
CA ASP A 82 3.91 -3.57 -5.84
C ASP A 82 3.75 -2.33 -4.95
N CYS A 83 2.70 -2.27 -4.14
CA CYS A 83 2.41 -1.15 -3.25
C CYS A 83 1.79 -1.61 -1.93
N VAL A 84 2.35 -1.14 -0.82
CA VAL A 84 1.75 -1.27 0.51
C VAL A 84 0.89 -0.04 0.78
N TRP A 85 -0.32 -0.25 1.30
CA TRP A 85 -1.15 0.81 1.87
C TRP A 85 -1.23 0.59 3.38
N LEU A 86 -0.75 1.56 4.16
CA LEU A 86 -0.88 1.51 5.61
C LEU A 86 -2.17 2.21 6.05
N SER A 87 -3.00 1.52 6.84
CA SER A 87 -4.01 2.19 7.68
C SER A 87 -3.33 3.19 8.64
N PRO A 88 -4.06 4.10 9.30
CA PRO A 88 -3.46 5.22 10.03
C PRO A 88 -2.38 4.82 11.06
N ILE A 89 -1.23 5.48 10.95
CA ILE A 89 -0.09 5.34 11.88
C ILE A 89 0.22 6.64 12.64
N PHE A 90 -0.54 7.70 12.38
CA PHE A 90 -0.32 9.00 12.99
C PHE A 90 -0.80 9.03 14.43
N LYS A 91 -0.24 9.97 15.21
CA LYS A 91 -0.51 10.10 16.63
C LYS A 91 -2.01 10.25 16.90
N SER A 92 -2.56 9.37 17.74
CA SER A 92 -4.00 9.28 17.98
C SER A 92 -4.29 8.80 19.41
N PRO A 93 -5.36 9.28 20.06
CA PRO A 93 -5.87 8.69 21.31
C PRO A 93 -6.40 7.27 21.15
N MET A 94 -6.53 6.77 19.91
CA MET A 94 -7.00 5.44 19.55
C MET A 94 -8.48 5.18 19.88
N ALA A 95 -9.30 6.23 19.98
CA ALA A 95 -10.74 6.10 20.18
C ALA A 95 -11.45 5.47 18.97
N ASP A 96 -10.89 5.66 17.77
CA ASP A 96 -11.29 5.02 16.52
C ASP A 96 -10.08 4.34 15.84
N PHE A 97 -9.26 3.67 16.65
CA PHE A 97 -8.11 2.87 16.19
C PHE A 97 -7.15 3.58 15.22
N GLY A 98 -6.95 4.89 15.38
CA GLY A 98 -6.00 5.69 14.61
C GLY A 98 -6.64 6.64 13.60
N PHE A 99 -7.95 6.54 13.33
CA PHE A 99 -8.66 7.49 12.47
C PHE A 99 -8.96 8.83 13.20
N ASP A 100 -8.95 8.84 14.53
CA ASP A 100 -9.02 10.02 15.38
C ASP A 100 -7.62 10.65 15.57
N ILE A 101 -7.11 11.33 14.54
CA ILE A 101 -5.73 11.87 14.53
C ILE A 101 -5.61 13.14 15.38
N SER A 102 -4.60 13.17 16.26
CA SER A 102 -4.25 14.32 17.13
C SER A 102 -3.02 15.10 16.65
N ASP A 103 -2.16 14.49 15.83
CA ASP A 103 -1.05 15.14 15.13
C ASP A 103 -0.75 14.41 13.81
N PHE A 104 -0.97 15.08 12.67
CA PHE A 104 -0.73 14.53 11.32
C PHE A 104 0.75 14.42 10.94
N TYR A 105 1.67 14.98 11.72
CA TYR A 105 3.10 15.03 11.40
C TYR A 105 3.94 14.05 12.22
N GLN A 106 3.33 13.38 13.19
CA GLN A 106 4.01 12.43 14.08
C GLN A 106 3.40 11.04 13.94
N VAL A 107 4.26 10.04 13.78
CA VAL A 107 3.90 8.63 13.99
C VAL A 107 3.53 8.44 15.45
N ASP A 108 2.49 7.63 15.69
CA ASP A 108 2.13 7.24 17.05
C ASP A 108 3.21 6.36 17.66
N SER A 109 3.60 6.66 18.90
CA SER A 109 4.61 5.93 19.64
C SER A 109 4.32 4.43 19.80
N ILE A 110 3.05 4.01 19.71
CA ILE A 110 2.70 2.58 19.73
C ILE A 110 3.22 1.83 18.50
N TYR A 111 3.43 2.53 17.37
CA TYR A 111 3.90 1.96 16.11
C TYR A 111 5.39 2.23 15.85
N GLY A 112 5.98 3.23 16.52
CA GLY A 112 7.40 3.59 16.41
C GLY A 112 7.61 5.09 16.27
N THR A 113 8.58 5.47 15.43
CA THR A 113 9.00 6.86 15.22
C THR A 113 8.90 7.29 13.76
N ASN A 114 9.04 8.59 13.50
CA ASN A 114 9.14 9.11 12.12
C ASN A 114 10.38 8.54 11.41
N GLU A 115 11.47 8.31 12.13
CA GLU A 115 12.69 7.69 11.62
C GLU A 115 12.44 6.24 11.19
N ASP A 116 11.63 5.48 11.94
CA ASP A 116 11.23 4.12 11.57
C ASP A 116 10.40 4.13 10.28
N LEU A 117 9.47 5.09 10.11
CA LEU A 117 8.71 5.24 8.86
C LEU A 117 9.63 5.55 7.67
N ILE A 118 10.62 6.43 7.87
CA ILE A 118 11.63 6.73 6.84
C ILE A 118 12.47 5.48 6.51
N SER A 119 12.81 4.67 7.52
CA SER A 119 13.52 3.40 7.34
C SER A 119 12.70 2.42 6.50
N LEU A 120 11.44 2.20 6.87
CA LEU A 120 10.50 1.35 6.12
C LEU A 120 10.37 1.81 4.67
N GLN A 121 10.17 3.12 4.43
CA GLN A 121 10.07 3.67 3.09
C GLN A 121 11.33 3.34 2.26
N LYS A 122 12.52 3.52 2.83
CA LYS A 122 13.80 3.20 2.15
C LYS A 122 13.91 1.71 1.85
N LYS A 123 13.55 0.87 2.81
CA LYS A 123 13.55 -0.60 2.66
C LYS A 123 12.62 -1.05 1.54
N LEU A 124 11.35 -0.66 1.57
CA LEU A 124 10.38 -1.00 0.52
C LEU A 124 10.83 -0.49 -0.85
N LYS A 125 11.31 0.77 -0.92
CA LYS A 125 11.81 1.35 -2.16
C LYS A 125 12.98 0.55 -2.75
N SER A 126 13.89 0.03 -1.92
CA SER A 126 15.00 -0.82 -2.38
C SER A 126 14.55 -2.16 -2.99
N LEU A 127 13.35 -2.63 -2.63
CA LEU A 127 12.71 -3.83 -3.18
C LEU A 127 11.79 -3.51 -4.38
N GLY A 128 11.70 -2.24 -4.76
CA GLY A 128 10.78 -1.75 -5.79
C GLY A 128 9.32 -1.69 -5.34
N ILE A 129 9.06 -1.75 -4.03
CA ILE A 129 7.73 -1.66 -3.43
C ILE A 129 7.45 -0.19 -3.08
N ARG A 130 6.26 0.28 -3.44
CA ARG A 130 5.76 1.62 -3.08
C ARG A 130 5.01 1.59 -1.75
N ILE A 131 4.87 2.75 -1.14
CA ILE A 131 4.09 2.92 0.09
C ILE A 131 3.11 4.09 -0.08
N ILE A 132 1.87 3.87 0.34
CA ILE A 132 0.83 4.89 0.49
C ILE A 132 0.39 4.90 1.96
N LEU A 133 0.16 6.10 2.49
CA LEU A 133 -0.37 6.31 3.82
C LEU A 133 -1.83 6.73 3.71
N ASP A 134 -2.66 6.21 4.61
CA ASP A 134 -4.04 6.66 4.74
C ASP A 134 -4.09 8.12 5.20
N PHE A 135 -5.04 8.88 4.66
CA PHE A 135 -5.22 10.30 4.95
C PHE A 135 -6.70 10.58 5.27
N VAL A 136 -6.93 11.13 6.46
CA VAL A 136 -8.27 11.42 6.99
C VAL A 136 -8.51 12.95 6.98
N PRO A 137 -9.07 13.52 5.88
CA PRO A 137 -9.26 14.96 5.77
C PRO A 137 -10.52 15.49 6.47
N ASN A 138 -11.49 14.62 6.77
CA ASN A 138 -12.82 15.04 7.18
C ASN A 138 -12.87 15.56 8.62
N HIS A 139 -12.08 14.97 9.52
CA HIS A 139 -12.13 15.24 10.96
C HIS A 139 -10.77 15.00 11.61
N THR A 140 -10.62 15.45 12.86
CA THR A 140 -9.48 15.17 13.73
C THR A 140 -10.01 14.70 15.09
N SER A 141 -9.11 14.21 15.95
CA SER A 141 -9.41 14.02 17.38
C SER A 141 -9.77 15.36 18.05
N ASP A 142 -10.60 15.29 19.08
CA ASP A 142 -10.86 16.39 20.02
C ASP A 142 -9.62 16.74 20.87
N GLU A 143 -8.61 15.89 20.89
CA GLU A 143 -7.30 16.19 21.46
C GLU A 143 -6.36 16.96 20.51
N HIS A 144 -6.74 17.14 19.24
CA HIS A 144 -5.94 17.89 18.26
C HIS A 144 -5.81 19.37 18.67
N GLU A 145 -4.64 19.98 18.43
CA GLU A 145 -4.39 21.37 18.80
C GLU A 145 -5.41 22.34 18.19
N TRP A 146 -5.79 22.10 16.94
CA TRP A 146 -6.85 22.86 16.25
C TRP A 146 -8.19 22.80 17.00
N PHE A 147 -8.61 21.63 17.50
CA PHE A 147 -9.87 21.51 18.24
C PHE A 147 -9.79 22.29 19.55
N LYS A 148 -8.71 22.06 20.31
CA LYS A 148 -8.43 22.76 21.58
C LYS A 148 -8.43 24.28 21.43
N LYS A 149 -7.89 24.80 20.33
CA LYS A 149 -7.89 26.24 20.02
C LYS A 149 -9.24 26.74 19.52
N SER A 150 -9.92 25.96 18.68
CA SER A 150 -11.23 26.30 18.12
C SER A 150 -12.30 26.41 19.19
N VAL A 151 -12.37 25.47 20.14
CA VAL A 151 -13.35 25.51 21.25
C VAL A 151 -13.13 26.71 22.18
N GLN A 152 -11.89 27.20 22.27
CA GLN A 152 -11.53 28.41 23.01
C GLN A 152 -11.70 29.70 22.18
N LYS A 153 -12.14 29.60 20.92
CA LYS A 153 -12.29 30.71 19.97
C LYS A 153 -10.99 31.51 19.77
N ILE A 154 -9.86 30.79 19.68
CA ILE A 154 -8.55 31.37 19.40
C ILE A 154 -8.39 31.49 17.89
N ASP A 155 -8.20 32.71 17.39
CA ASP A 155 -7.95 32.95 15.97
C ASP A 155 -6.58 32.39 15.52
N PRO A 156 -6.47 31.86 14.27
CA PRO A 156 -7.51 31.75 13.24
C PRO A 156 -8.35 30.47 13.34
N TYR A 157 -8.27 29.71 14.44
CA TYR A 157 -8.84 28.35 14.55
C TYR A 157 -10.33 28.34 14.90
N THR A 158 -10.92 29.50 15.23
CA THR A 158 -12.33 29.62 15.66
C THR A 158 -13.29 28.86 14.74
N ASP A 159 -13.16 29.03 13.41
CA ASP A 159 -14.04 28.41 12.42
C ASP A 159 -13.47 27.14 11.76
N TYR A 160 -12.46 26.50 12.34
CA TYR A 160 -11.92 25.23 11.84
C TYR A 160 -12.90 24.05 12.01
N TYR A 161 -13.90 24.18 12.89
CA TYR A 161 -14.94 23.17 13.14
C TYR A 161 -16.33 23.79 13.00
N VAL A 162 -17.32 22.93 12.76
CA VAL A 162 -18.72 23.35 12.61
C VAL A 162 -19.37 23.51 13.99
N TRP A 163 -19.37 24.72 14.51
CA TRP A 163 -20.04 25.07 15.77
C TRP A 163 -21.47 25.55 15.55
N ARG A 164 -22.43 25.03 16.34
CA ARG A 164 -23.82 25.48 16.37
C ARG A 164 -24.33 25.45 17.80
N ASP A 165 -25.10 26.47 18.17
CA ASP A 165 -25.75 26.51 19.48
C ASP A 165 -26.77 25.37 19.60
N ALA A 166 -26.87 24.81 20.80
CA ALA A 166 -27.89 23.83 21.13
C ALA A 166 -29.29 24.48 21.11
N LYS A 167 -30.30 23.69 20.75
CA LYS A 167 -31.69 24.06 21.02
C LYS A 167 -31.98 23.82 22.50
N ILE A 168 -32.86 24.59 23.12
CA ILE A 168 -33.24 24.40 24.53
C ILE A 168 -34.67 23.86 24.59
N ASP A 169 -34.90 22.78 25.32
CA ASP A 169 -36.24 22.25 25.57
C ASP A 169 -36.98 23.06 26.66
N GLN A 170 -38.26 22.74 26.88
CA GLN A 170 -39.09 23.40 27.89
C GLN A 170 -38.58 23.25 29.34
N ASN A 171 -37.69 22.29 29.60
CA ASN A 171 -37.10 22.02 30.91
C ASN A 171 -35.69 22.62 31.05
N GLY A 172 -35.18 23.30 30.02
CA GLY A 172 -33.83 23.87 30.01
C GLY A 172 -32.73 22.91 29.56
N TRP A 173 -33.06 21.74 29.02
CA TRP A 173 -32.06 20.78 28.52
C TRP A 173 -31.60 21.14 27.10
N ASN A 174 -30.31 20.94 26.85
CA ASN A 174 -29.72 21.05 25.52
C ASN A 174 -30.22 19.91 24.62
N LEU A 175 -30.83 20.28 23.50
CA LEU A 175 -31.19 19.43 22.38
C LEU A 175 -30.20 19.65 21.22
N PRO A 176 -29.92 18.62 20.40
CA PRO A 176 -29.06 18.78 19.24
C PRO A 176 -29.66 19.80 18.25
N PRO A 177 -28.81 20.49 17.47
CA PRO A 177 -29.25 21.54 16.55
C PRO A 177 -30.18 21.00 15.44
N ASN A 178 -30.00 19.75 15.03
CA ASN A 178 -30.83 19.05 14.04
C ASN A 178 -30.96 17.56 14.39
N ASN A 179 -31.55 16.76 13.49
CA ASN A 179 -31.77 15.31 13.65
C ASN A 179 -30.75 14.46 12.89
N TRP A 180 -29.58 15.00 12.53
CA TRP A 180 -28.52 14.21 11.88
C TRP A 180 -28.03 13.11 12.82
N VAL A 181 -27.71 11.96 12.23
CA VAL A 181 -27.25 10.77 12.96
C VAL A 181 -25.78 10.53 12.67
N ARG A 182 -25.02 10.15 13.71
CA ARG A 182 -23.64 9.65 13.56
C ARG A 182 -23.65 8.24 12.99
N LEU A 183 -22.60 7.87 12.26
CA LEU A 183 -22.45 6.56 11.63
C LEU A 183 -22.43 5.41 12.66
N LEU A 184 -21.63 5.57 13.72
CA LEU A 184 -21.53 4.60 14.81
C LEU A 184 -22.46 5.01 15.95
N LYS A 185 -23.56 4.29 16.16
CA LYS A 185 -24.25 4.33 17.45
C LYS A 185 -23.41 3.53 18.44
N CYS A 186 -22.84 4.17 19.46
CA CYS A 186 -22.39 3.44 20.65
C CYS A 186 -23.53 2.52 21.08
N LEU A 187 -23.28 1.21 21.09
CA LEU A 187 -24.17 0.19 21.64
C LEU A 187 -24.19 0.29 23.16
#